data_AF-A0A645J3E8-F1
#
_entry.id   AF-A0A645J3E8-F1
#
_cell.length_a   1.000
_cell.length_b   1.000
_cell.length_c   1.000
_cell.angle_alpha   90.00
_cell.angle_beta   90.00
_cell.angle_gamma   90.00
#
_symmetry.space_group_name_H-M   'P 1'
#
loop_
_entity.id
_entity.type
_entity.pdbx_description
1 polymer ?
#
loop_
_entity_poly.entity_id
_entity_poly.type
_entity_poly.pdbx_seq_one_letter_code
_entity_poly.pdbx_strand_id
1 'polypeptide(L)'
;MTGKVEKPEKIITREGDKTIYRIRIPWSELSPFAPRPGAIAGFNAVIHDRDDGVTNYFAAAAPGLSPYKQPAMFRKIRLLE
;
A
#
# COMPACT_ATOMS: atom_id res chain seq x y z
N MET A 1 15.49 0.17 7.59
CA MET A 1 15.06 1.53 7.17
C MET A 1 13.92 1.36 6.17
N THR A 2 12.70 1.76 6.51
CA THR A 2 11.54 1.72 5.59
C THR A 2 11.44 3.09 4.91
N GLY A 3 11.56 3.13 3.58
CA GLY A 3 11.43 4.38 2.80
C GLY A 3 10.05 4.99 3.01
N LYS A 4 10.00 6.27 3.35
CA LYS A 4 8.77 7.06 3.46
C LYS A 4 8.55 7.75 2.11
N VAL A 5 7.38 7.54 1.52
CA VAL A 5 6.91 8.31 0.36
C VAL A 5 6.29 9.61 0.89
N GLU A 6 6.82 10.75 0.48
CA GLU A 6 6.38 12.07 0.95
C GLU A 6 5.29 12.66 0.06
N LYS A 7 5.29 12.35 -1.24
CA LYS A 7 4.35 12.97 -2.19
C LYS A 7 3.74 11.93 -3.14
N PRO A 8 2.93 10.99 -2.63
CA PRO A 8 2.16 10.13 -3.52
C PRO A 8 1.13 10.98 -4.27
N GLU A 9 1.08 10.83 -5.59
CA GLU A 9 -0.03 11.36 -6.38
C GLU A 9 -1.24 10.46 -6.14
N LYS A 10 -2.37 11.05 -5.74
CA LYS A 10 -3.59 10.30 -5.43
C LYS A 10 -4.81 10.94 -6.09
N ILE A 11 -5.68 10.09 -6.62
CA ILE A 11 -6.99 10.46 -7.14
C ILE A 11 -8.02 9.58 -6.42
N ILE A 12 -9.06 10.20 -5.89
CA ILE A 12 -10.18 9.49 -5.25
C ILE A 12 -11.44 9.86 -6.03
N THR A 13 -12.08 8.88 -6.65
CA THR A 13 -13.37 9.07 -7.35
C THR A 13 -14.46 8.28 -6.65
N ARG A 14 -15.70 8.77 -6.75
CA ARG A 14 -16.90 8.08 -6.27
C ARG A 14 -17.80 7.81 -7.46
N GLU A 15 -18.17 6.55 -7.63
CA GLU A 15 -18.95 6.05 -8.76
C GLU A 15 -20.07 5.17 -8.19
N GLY A 16 -21.25 5.77 -7.97
CA GLY A 16 -22.35 5.11 -7.28
C GLY A 16 -22.00 4.73 -5.84
N ASP A 17 -22.03 3.43 -5.54
CA ASP A 17 -21.70 2.82 -4.26
C ASP A 17 -20.19 2.53 -4.09
N LYS A 18 -19.37 2.81 -5.10
CA LYS A 18 -17.93 2.53 -5.10
C LYS A 18 -17.11 3.79 -4.84
N THR A 19 -16.11 3.65 -3.99
CA THR A 19 -15.01 4.62 -3.89
C THR A 19 -13.76 4.00 -4.51
N ILE A 20 -13.19 4.68 -5.50
CA ILE A 20 -12.02 4.21 -6.25
C ILE A 20 -10.82 5.07 -5.84
N TYR A 21 -9.79 4.41 -5.29
CA TYR A 21 -8.52 5.02 -4.94
C TYR A 21 -7.49 4.68 -6.01
N ARG A 22 -6.92 5.70 -6.66
CA ARG A 22 -5.76 5.56 -7.55
C ARG A 22 -4.57 6.24 -6.88
N ILE A 23 -3.46 5.53 -6.80
CA ILE A 23 -2.22 6.02 -6.19
C ILE A 23 -1.08 5.78 -7.17
N ARG A 24 -0.27 6.81 -7.40
CA ARG A 24 1.00 6.72 -8.11
C ARG A 24 2.12 7.09 -7.14
N ILE A 25 3.07 6.18 -7.01
CA ILE A 25 4.28 6.36 -6.18
C ILE A 25 5.47 6.55 -7.13
N PRO A 26 6.11 7.73 -7.14
CA PRO A 26 7.32 7.94 -7.92
C PRO A 26 8.43 6.98 -7.48
N TRP A 27 9.08 6.33 -8.43
CA TRP A 27 10.15 5.36 -8.12
C TRP A 27 11.33 6.01 -7.38
N SER A 28 11.58 7.31 -7.61
CA SER A 28 12.58 8.10 -6.91
C SER A 28 12.36 8.19 -5.40
N GLU A 29 11.14 7.98 -4.91
CA GLU A 29 10.81 8.01 -3.48
C GLU A 29 11.01 6.65 -2.78
N LEU A 30 11.40 5.61 -3.51
CA LEU A 30 11.52 4.24 -2.98
C LEU A 30 12.92 3.87 -2.48
N SER A 31 13.86 4.82 -2.39
CA SER A 31 15.23 4.57 -1.94
C SER A 31 15.30 3.81 -0.60
N PRO A 32 16.15 2.76 -0.46
CA PRO A 32 17.15 2.31 -1.44
C PRO A 32 16.61 1.32 -2.50
N PHE A 33 15.33 0.98 -2.46
CA PHE A 33 14.73 0.11 -3.47
C PHE A 33 14.63 0.88 -4.79
N ALA A 34 15.30 0.37 -5.82
CA ALA A 34 15.19 0.85 -7.19
C ALA A 34 14.32 -0.14 -7.97
N PRO A 35 13.04 0.18 -8.22
CA PRO A 35 12.19 -0.68 -9.02
C PRO A 35 12.81 -0.86 -10.41
N ARG A 36 12.76 -2.09 -10.93
CA ARG A 36 13.25 -2.49 -12.26
C ARG A 36 12.62 -3.84 -12.62
N PRO A 37 12.53 -4.20 -13.91
CA PRO A 37 12.04 -5.52 -14.30
C PRO A 37 12.76 -6.65 -13.55
N GLY A 38 11.98 -7.58 -13.02
CA GLY A 38 12.45 -8.71 -12.22
C GLY A 38 12.74 -8.40 -10.74
N ALA A 39 12.73 -7.13 -10.31
CA ALA A 39 12.92 -6.79 -8.90
C ALA A 39 11.80 -7.37 -8.02
N ILE A 40 12.15 -7.74 -6.80
CA ILE A 40 11.21 -8.28 -5.81
C ILE A 40 11.01 -7.23 -4.71
N ALA A 41 9.75 -6.92 -4.42
CA ALA A 41 9.35 -6.04 -3.32
C ALA A 41 8.37 -6.75 -2.38
N GLY A 42 8.40 -6.38 -1.10
CA GLY A 42 7.30 -6.68 -0.19
C GLY A 42 6.16 -5.70 -0.44
N PHE A 43 4.94 -6.20 -0.62
CA PHE A 43 3.75 -5.40 -0.82
C PHE A 43 2.63 -5.82 0.13
N ASN A 44 1.90 -4.84 0.64
CA ASN A 44 0.69 -5.04 1.41
C ASN A 44 -0.23 -3.82 1.24
N ALA A 45 -1.53 -4.05 1.35
CA ALA A 45 -2.57 -3.03 1.36
C ALA A 45 -3.61 -3.40 2.41
N VAL A 46 -4.06 -2.41 3.18
CA VAL A 46 -5.11 -2.57 4.19
C VAL A 46 -6.19 -1.52 3.94
N ILE A 47 -7.44 -1.96 3.88
CA ILE A 47 -8.61 -1.12 3.81
C ILE A 47 -9.24 -1.16 5.20
N HIS A 48 -9.30 0.00 5.84
CA HIS A 48 -10.01 0.14 7.11
C HIS A 48 -11.45 0.52 6.84
N ASP A 49 -12.36 -0.21 7.47
CA ASP A 49 -13.74 0.21 7.60
C ASP A 49 -13.88 0.96 8.92
N ARG A 50 -14.37 2.20 8.85
CA ARG A 50 -14.41 3.11 9.99
C ARG A 50 -15.74 3.82 10.05
N ASP A 51 -16.61 3.28 10.88
CA ASP A 51 -17.79 3.96 11.38
C ASP A 51 -17.48 4.59 12.75
N ASP A 52 -18.01 5.79 12.98
CA ASP A 52 -17.99 6.49 14.27
C ASP A 52 -16.60 6.62 14.96
N GLY A 53 -15.53 6.68 14.16
CA GLY A 53 -14.17 6.87 14.64
C GLY A 53 -13.50 5.63 15.23
N VAL A 54 -14.17 4.47 15.23
CA VAL A 54 -13.60 3.23 15.73
C VAL A 54 -12.88 2.48 14.61
N THR A 55 -11.74 1.85 14.92
CA THR A 55 -10.93 1.08 13.96
C THR A 55 -11.06 -0.41 14.22
N ASN A 56 -12.29 -0.93 14.17
CA ASN A 56 -12.58 -2.32 14.54
C ASN A 56 -12.37 -3.30 13.39
N TYR A 57 -12.56 -2.84 12.16
CA TYR A 57 -12.61 -3.75 11.01
C TYR A 57 -11.65 -3.29 9.92
N PHE A 58 -10.92 -4.26 9.37
CA PHE A 58 -10.09 -4.04 8.21
C PHE A 58 -10.00 -5.30 7.37
N ALA A 59 -9.89 -5.10 6.06
CA ALA A 59 -9.50 -6.13 5.12
C ALA A 59 -8.04 -5.89 4.72
N ALA A 60 -7.23 -6.95 4.69
CA ALA A 60 -5.81 -6.87 4.37
C ALA A 60 -5.46 -7.84 3.23
N ALA A 61 -4.62 -7.40 2.30
CA ALA A 61 -4.08 -8.26 1.25
C ALA A 61 -3.09 -9.30 1.80
N ALA A 62 -2.37 -8.96 2.88
CA ALA A 62 -1.48 -9.85 3.63
C ALA A 62 -1.41 -9.43 5.12
N PRO A 63 -0.91 -10.28 6.02
CA PRO A 63 -0.67 -9.90 7.42
C PRO A 63 0.41 -8.82 7.61
N GLY A 64 0.47 -8.25 8.81
CA GLY A 64 1.62 -7.45 9.27
C GLY A 64 1.62 -5.97 8.88
N LEU A 65 0.49 -5.40 8.45
CA LEU A 65 0.35 -3.94 8.30
C LEU A 65 -0.63 -3.33 9.34
N SER A 66 -1.71 -4.03 9.66
CA SER A 66 -2.66 -3.68 10.73
C SER A 66 -2.85 -4.87 11.66
N PRO A 67 -2.80 -4.69 13.00
CA PRO A 67 -2.56 -3.42 13.71
C PRO A 67 -1.07 -3.05 13.85
N TYR A 68 -0.15 -3.95 13.49
CA TYR A 68 1.30 -3.75 13.63
C TYR A 68 1.99 -3.65 12.28
N LYS A 69 3.08 -2.87 12.21
CA LYS A 69 3.90 -2.71 11.01
C LYS A 69 5.08 -3.69 11.04
N GLN A 70 4.90 -4.86 10.45
CA GLN A 70 5.88 -5.94 10.33
C GLN A 70 6.10 -6.32 8.85
N PRO A 71 6.94 -5.57 8.11
CA PRO A 71 7.15 -5.76 6.67
C PRO A 71 7.63 -7.15 6.25
N ALA A 72 8.22 -7.92 7.17
CA ALA A 72 8.63 -9.30 6.93
C ALA A 72 7.46 -10.23 6.57
N MET A 73 6.22 -9.87 6.93
CA MET A 73 5.01 -10.63 6.63
C MET A 73 4.32 -10.19 5.33
N PHE A 74 4.83 -9.17 4.65
CA PHE A 74 4.25 -8.69 3.40
C PHE A 74 4.40 -9.72 2.30
N ARG A 75 3.41 -9.78 1.39
CA ARG A 75 3.50 -10.67 0.23
C ARG A 75 4.61 -10.17 -0.68
N LYS A 76 5.43 -11.10 -1.19
CA LYS A 76 6.43 -10.77 -2.21
C LYS A 76 5.73 -10.61 -3.56
N ILE A 77 5.97 -9.49 -4.22
CA ILE A 77 5.60 -9.24 -5.61
C ILE A 77 6.87 -9.18 -6.47
N ARG A 78 6.77 -9.65 -7.70
CA ARG A 78 7.81 -9.48 -8.73
C ARG A 78 7.33 -8.43 -9.70
N LEU A 79 8.14 -7.41 -9.93
CA LEU A 79 7.88 -6.42 -10.96
C LEU A 79 8.14 -7.07 -12.32
N LEU A 80 7.11 -7.09 -13.16
CA LEU A 80 7.20 -7.55 -14.55
C LEU A 80 7.61 -6.37 -15.45
N GLU A 81 7.78 -6.65 -16.74
CA GLU A 81 8.24 -5.70 -17.77
C GLU A 81 7.35 -4.46 -17.90
#